data_AF-A0A9P0HLS3-F1
#
_entry.id   AF-A0A9P0HLS3-F1
#
_cell.length_a   1.000
_cell.length_b   1.000
_cell.length_c   1.000
_cell.angle_alpha   90.00
_cell.angle_beta   90.00
_cell.angle_gamma   90.00
#
_symmetry.space_group_name_H-M   'P 1'
#
loop_
_entity.id
_entity.type
_entity.pdbx_description
1 polymer ?
#
loop_
_entity_poly.entity_id
_entity_poly.type
_entity_poly.pdbx_seq_one_letter_code
_entity_poly.pdbx_strand_id
1 'polypeptide(L)' 'MLEICGFTLMKAYGKQFKKLLHLICVHYVPEVEKVTPPGRGGPVTRLKSFLENMIGNARSLQPPKGLLQPNFW' A
#
# COMPACT_ATOMS: atom_id res chain seq x y z
N MET A 1 4.73 -1.18 -6.65
CA MET A 1 3.36 -1.02 -7.21
C MET A 1 2.50 -0.10 -6.35
N LEU A 2 2.11 -0.50 -5.13
CA LEU A 2 1.20 0.29 -4.27
C LEU A 2 1.74 1.67 -3.87
N GLU A 3 3.06 1.81 -3.70
CA GLU A 3 3.70 3.10 -3.40
C GLU A 3 3.55 4.14 -4.52
N ILE A 4 3.50 3.69 -5.78
CA ILE A 4 3.43 4.58 -6.95
C ILE A 4 1.96 4.80 -7.34
N CYS A 5 1.21 3.71 -7.52
CA CYS A 5 -0.16 3.77 -8.02
C CYS A 5 -1.20 3.99 -6.92
N GLY A 6 -0.84 3.84 -5.64
CA GLY A 6 -1.78 3.90 -4.52
C GLY A 6 -2.56 5.21 -4.49
N PHE A 7 -1.90 6.34 -4.77
CA PHE A 7 -2.54 7.65 -4.82
C PHE A 7 -3.66 7.70 -5.89
N THR A 8 -3.35 7.26 -7.10
CA THR A 8 -4.31 7.21 -8.21
C THR A 8 -5.45 6.23 -7.93
N LEU A 9 -5.14 5.04 -7.39
CA LEU A 9 -6.14 4.04 -7.03
C LEU A 9 -7.08 4.53 -5.92
N MET A 10 -6.55 5.23 -4.92
CA MET A 10 -7.36 5.86 -3.88
C MET A 10 -8.28 6.93 -4.46
N LYS A 11 -7.82 7.74 -5.42
CA LYS A 11 -8.65 8.74 -6.10
C LYS A 11 -9.73 8.11 -6.98
N ALA A 12 -9.41 7.02 -7.69
CA ALA A 12 -10.33 6.35 -8.60
C ALA A 12 -11.41 5.53 -7.88
N TYR A 13 -11.06 4.83 -6.80
CA TYR A 13 -11.94 3.82 -6.17
C TYR A 13 -12.29 4.11 -4.71
N GLY A 14 -11.65 5.10 -4.06
CA GLY A 14 -11.98 5.59 -2.72
C GLY A 14 -12.17 4.49 -1.67
N LYS A 15 -13.39 4.39 -1.14
CA LYS A 15 -13.76 3.43 -0.07
C LYS A 15 -13.53 1.97 -0.48
N GLN A 16 -13.70 1.61 -1.75
CA GLN A 16 -13.53 0.21 -2.18
C GLN A 16 -12.06 -0.18 -2.16
N PHE A 17 -11.16 0.73 -2.54
CA PHE A 17 -9.72 0.50 -2.42
C PHE A 17 -9.29 0.38 -0.96
N LYS A 18 -9.86 1.17 -0.04
CA LYS A 18 -9.61 1.00 1.40
C LYS A 18 -10.01 -0.37 1.93
N LYS A 19 -11.16 -0.92 1.49
CA LYS A 19 -11.57 -2.28 1.86
C LYS A 19 -10.58 -3.32 1.35
N LEU A 20 -10.08 -3.16 0.13
CA LEU A 20 -9.05 -4.03 -0.43
C LEU A 20 -7.75 -3.97 0.40
N LEU A 21 -7.28 -2.77 0.75
CA LEU A 21 -6.08 -2.61 1.59
C LEU A 21 -6.27 -3.27 2.97
N HIS A 22 -7.45 -3.12 3.56
CA HIS A 22 -7.78 -3.76 4.83
C HIS A 22 -7.79 -5.30 4.71
N LEU A 23 -8.40 -5.83 3.64
CA LEU A 23 -8.41 -7.27 3.36
C LEU A 23 -6.97 -7.81 3.25
N ILE A 24 -6.11 -7.12 2.50
CA ILE A 24 -4.71 -7.53 2.33
C ILE A 24 -4.00 -7.49 3.68
N CYS A 25 -4.14 -6.41 4.44
CA CYS A 25 -3.45 -6.23 5.71
C CYS A 25 -3.88 -7.24 6.78
N VAL A 26 -5.18 -7.51 6.90
CA VAL A 26 -5.75 -8.33 7.97
C VAL A 26 -5.75 -9.82 7.62
N HIS A 27 -6.02 -10.17 6.37
CA HIS A 27 -6.18 -11.57 5.98
C HIS A 27 -5.01 -12.10 5.16
N TYR A 28 -4.45 -11.31 4.24
CA TYR A 28 -3.44 -11.83 3.31
C TYR A 28 -2.03 -11.83 3.92
N VAL A 29 -1.63 -10.74 4.60
CA VAL A 29 -0.30 -10.64 5.23
C VAL A 29 -0.03 -11.80 6.21
N PRO A 30 -0.96 -12.21 7.10
CA PRO A 30 -0.73 -13.35 7.99
C PRO A 30 -0.52 -14.67 7.24
N GLU A 31 -1.23 -14.91 6.14
CA GLU A 31 -1.03 -16.12 5.33
C GLU A 31 0.36 -16.13 4.67
N VAL A 32 0.83 -14.96 4.22
CA VAL A 32 2.19 -14.81 3.68
C VAL A 32 3.24 -15.02 4.77
N GLU A 33 3.02 -14.52 5.99
CA GLU A 33 3.93 -14.75 7.13
C GLU A 33 4.07 -16.25 7.44
N LYS A 34 2.99 -17.03 7.40
CA LYS A 34 3.01 -18.48 7.64
C LYS A 34 3.89 -19.25 6.65
N VAL A 35 3.93 -18.83 5.39
CA VAL A 35 4.70 -19.49 4.33
C VAL A 35 6.11 -18.90 4.17
N THR A 36 6.44 -17.85 4.91
CA THR A 36 7.74 -17.17 4.80
C THR A 36 8.76 -17.85 5.72
N PRO A 37 9.88 -18.38 5.19
CA PRO A 37 10.91 -18.99 6.02
C PRO A 37 11.56 -17.99 7.00
N PRO A 38 12.08 -18.47 8.15
CA PRO A 38 12.83 -17.65 9.07
C PRO A 38 13.97 -16.90 8.37
N GLY A 39 14.13 -15.61 8.70
CA GLY A 39 15.14 -14.74 8.07
C GLY A 39 14.75 -14.15 6.71
N ARG A 40 13.59 -14.49 6.12
CA ARG A 40 13.09 -13.92 4.85
C ARG A 40 11.88 -12.99 4.98
N GLY A 41 11.52 -12.59 6.20
CA GLY A 41 10.33 -11.77 6.50
C GLY A 41 10.41 -10.28 6.13
N GLY A 42 11.59 -9.75 5.78
CA GLY A 42 11.80 -8.32 5.55
C GLY A 42 10.80 -7.64 4.59
N PRO A 43 10.52 -8.21 3.41
CA PRO A 43 9.51 -7.66 2.49
C PRO A 43 8.09 -7.66 3.08
N VAL A 44 7.75 -8.67 3.88
CA VAL A 44 6.43 -8.83 4.50
C VAL A 44 6.23 -7.78 5.60
N THR A 45 7.24 -7.59 6.45
CA THR A 45 7.23 -6.53 7.47
C THR A 45 7.10 -5.15 6.85
N ARG A 46 7.85 -4.86 5.77
CA ARG A 46 7.76 -3.59 5.05
C ARG A 46 6.37 -3.36 4.46
N LEU A 47 5.78 -4.39 3.85
CA LEU A 47 4.42 -4.31 3.31
C LEU A 47 3.40 -4.04 4.41
N LYS A 48 3.51 -4.74 5.55
CA LYS A 48 2.62 -4.57 6.70
C LYS A 48 2.65 -3.14 7.23
N SER A 49 3.84 -2.61 7.56
CA SER A 49 3.98 -1.24 8.05
C SER A 49 3.49 -0.20 7.03
N PHE A 50 3.70 -0.46 5.73
CA PHE A 50 3.18 0.42 4.67
C PHE A 50 1.64 0.43 4.62
N LEU A 51 0.99 -0.74 4.71
CA LEU A 51 -0.47 -0.86 4.72
C LEU A 51 -1.09 -0.23 5.97
N GLU A 52 -0.50 -0.45 7.14
CA GLU A 52 -0.94 0.14 8.41
C GLU A 52 -0.90 1.68 8.35
N ASN A 53 0.18 2.25 7.80
CA ASN A 53 0.29 3.70 7.59
C ASN A 53 -0.78 4.25 6.62
N MET A 54 -1.08 3.51 5.54
CA MET A 54 -2.12 3.90 4.57
C MET A 54 -3.54 3.85 5.15
N ILE A 55 -3.83 2.87 6.01
CA ILE A 55 -5.16 2.70 6.62
C ILE A 55 -5.35 3.73 7.75
N GLY A 56 -4.34 3.92 8.60
CA GLY A 56 -4.41 4.79 9.77
C GLY A 56 -4.39 6.29 9.43
N ASN A 57 -3.78 6.68 8.30
CA ASN A 57 -3.62 8.08 7.97
C ASN A 57 -3.96 8.34 6.49
N ALA A 58 -5.16 8.87 6.22
CA ALA A 58 -5.60 9.19 4.86
C ALA A 58 -4.70 10.24 4.15
N ARG A 59 -3.93 11.03 4.92
CA ARG A 59 -2.98 12.03 4.41
C ARG A 59 -1.66 11.40 3.93
N SER A 60 -1.42 10.10 4.20
CA SER A 60 -0.20 9.38 3.83
C SER A 60 -0.09 9.07 2.34
N LEU A 61 -1.21 9.05 1.60
CA LEU A 61 -1.22 8.91 0.15
C LEU A 61 -0.90 10.26 -0.49
N GLN A 62 0.37 10.64 -0.41
CA GLN A 62 0.92 11.72 -1.21
C GLN A 62 1.09 11.25 -2.67
N PRO A 63 1.06 12.17 -3.64
CA PRO A 63 1.46 11.85 -5.01
C PRO A 63 2.86 11.22 -5.02
N PRO A 64 3.12 10.25 -5.92
CA PRO A 64 4.44 9.63 -6.01
C PRO A 64 5.50 10.67 -6.34
N LYS A 65 6.70 10.48 -5.78
CA LYS A 65 7.87 11.31 -6.13
C LYS A 65 8.13 11.21 -7.63
N GLY A 66 8.33 12.35 -8.28
CA GLY A 66 8.56 12.41 -9.72
C GLY A 66 7.28 12.37 -10.57
N LEU A 67 6.10 12.63 -10.00
CA LEU A 67 4.90 12.85 -10.81
C LEU A 67 5.13 14.03 -11.77
N LEU A 68 5.01 13.77 -13.07
CA LEU A 68 5.21 14.77 -14.12
C LEU A 68 4.15 15.87 -14.00
N GLN A 69 4.60 17.12 -13.97
CA GLN A 69 3.69 18.26 -13.96
C GLN A 69 3.09 18.49 -15.35
N PRO A 70 1.90 19.11 -15.45
CA PRO A 70 1.23 19.34 -16.73
C PRO A 70 2.06 20.10 -17.77
N ASN A 71 3.01 20.93 -17.32
CA ASN A 71 3.93 21.74 -18.13
C ASN A 71 5.25 21.03 -18.49
N PHE A 72 5.34 19.71 -18.29
CA PHE A 72 6.54 18.94 -18.60
C PHE A 72 6.66 18.58 -20.09
N TRP A 73 5.54 18.49 -20.80
CA TRP A 73 5.46 18.13 -22.22
C TRP A 73 5.68 19.35 -23.13
#